data_AF-A0A538NCD8-F1
#
_entry.id   AF-A0A538NCD8-F1
#
_cell.length_a   1.000
_cell.length_b   1.000
_cell.length_c   1.000
_cell.angle_alpha   90.00
_cell.angle_beta   90.00
_cell.angle_gamma   90.00
#
_symmetry.space_group_name_H-M   'P 1'
#
loop_
_entity.id
_entity.type
_entity.pdbx_description
1 polymer ?
#
loop_
_entity_poly.entity_id
_entity_poly.type
_entity_poly.pdbx_seq_one_letter_code
_entity_poly.pdbx_strand_id
1 'polypeptide(L)'
;MTRTNLDRLENQSVFIFREAYHAFKNIAMPWSMGKDSNVLIWLASKAFFGRVPFPVLHIDTTYEFPEMLEFREWATAHYKLNLIVKINEEARARGIG
;
A
#
# COMPACT_ATOMS: atom_id res chain seq x y z
N MET A 1 -15.88 13.23 -24.96
CA MET A 1 -16.18 12.88 -23.56
C MET A 1 -15.44 13.83 -22.64
N THR A 2 -16.15 14.51 -21.74
CA THR A 2 -15.58 15.43 -20.75
C THR A 2 -14.91 14.62 -19.65
N ARG A 3 -13.63 14.89 -19.33
CA ARG A 3 -12.94 14.22 -18.21
C ARG A 3 -13.58 14.61 -16.88
N THR A 4 -13.84 13.63 -16.02
CA THR A 4 -14.35 13.87 -14.67
C THR A 4 -13.25 14.37 -13.72
N ASN A 5 -13.63 14.88 -12.55
CA ASN A 5 -12.66 15.23 -11.51
C ASN A 5 -11.85 14.00 -11.05
N LEU A 6 -12.48 12.82 -10.97
CA LEU A 6 -11.80 11.57 -10.61
C LEU A 6 -10.77 11.15 -11.67
N ASP A 7 -11.10 11.28 -12.95
CA ASP A 7 -10.13 11.01 -14.03
C ASP A 7 -8.90 11.90 -13.90
N ARG A 8 -9.08 13.18 -13.53
CA ARG A 8 -7.96 14.10 -13.33
C ARG A 8 -7.09 13.68 -12.15
N LEU A 9 -7.69 13.36 -11.01
CA LEU A 9 -6.98 12.95 -9.79
C LEU A 9 -6.25 11.62 -9.98
N GLU A 10 -6.87 10.67 -10.67
CA GLU A 10 -6.27 9.38 -10.98
C GLU A 10 -5.05 9.55 -11.89
N ASN A 11 -5.17 10.33 -12.98
CA ASN A 11 -4.06 10.59 -13.89
C ASN A 11 -2.89 11.29 -13.17
N GLN A 12 -3.19 12.26 -12.30
CA GLN A 12 -2.17 12.92 -11.49
C GLN A 12 -1.47 11.94 -10.54
N SER A 13 -2.22 11.02 -9.92
CA SER A 13 -1.67 10.02 -9.01
C SER A 13 -0.77 9.02 -9.74
N VAL A 14 -1.20 8.53 -10.91
CA VAL A 14 -0.41 7.64 -11.77
C VAL A 14 0.90 8.31 -12.20
N PHE A 15 0.86 9.59 -12.56
CA PHE A 15 2.05 10.38 -12.87
C PHE A 15 3.00 10.41 -11.67
N ILE A 16 2.52 10.79 -10.49
CA ILE A 16 3.34 10.87 -9.26
C ILE A 16 3.97 9.51 -8.91
N PHE A 17 3.24 8.40 -9.02
CA PHE A 17 3.78 7.07 -8.77
C PHE A 17 4.95 6.75 -9.70
N ARG A 18 4.82 7.05 -10.99
CA ARG A 18 5.86 6.77 -11.99
C ARG A 18 7.10 7.65 -11.78
N GLU A 19 6.90 8.93 -11.47
CA GLU A 19 8.00 9.84 -11.18
C GLU A 19 8.74 9.44 -9.90
N ALA A 20 8.02 9.08 -8.83
CA ALA A 20 8.62 8.60 -7.60
C ALA A 20 9.42 7.31 -7.83
N TYR A 21 8.87 6.35 -8.57
CA TYR A 21 9.57 5.12 -8.91
C TYR A 21 10.83 5.37 -9.75
N HIS A 22 10.81 6.37 -10.63
CA HIS A 22 11.98 6.77 -11.41
C HIS A 22 13.04 7.48 -10.54
N ALA A 23 12.61 8.38 -9.66
CA ALA A 23 13.50 9.26 -8.88
C ALA A 23 14.18 8.56 -7.69
N PHE A 24 13.51 7.60 -7.05
CA PHE A 24 13.99 6.94 -5.83
C PHE A 24 14.46 5.51 -6.08
N LYS A 25 15.71 5.22 -5.71
CA LYS A 25 16.29 3.87 -5.85
C LYS A 25 15.72 2.85 -4.86
N ASN A 26 15.34 3.30 -3.66
CA ASN A 26 14.81 2.48 -2.59
C ASN A 26 13.50 3.08 -2.09
N ILE A 27 12.39 2.69 -2.71
CA ILE A 27 11.06 3.15 -2.32
C ILE A 27 10.29 2.00 -1.66
N ALA A 28 9.50 2.32 -0.65
CA ALA A 28 8.51 1.43 -0.06
C ALA A 28 7.25 2.23 0.24
N MET A 29 6.09 1.57 0.17
CA MET A 29 4.80 2.21 0.46
C MET A 29 4.22 1.66 1.76
N PRO A 30 4.04 2.49 2.80
CA PRO A 30 3.31 2.09 3.99
C PRO A 30 1.86 1.72 3.66
N TRP A 31 1.39 0.60 4.19
CA TRP A 31 0.03 0.11 4.01
C TRP A 31 -0.57 -0.33 5.34
N SER A 32 -1.67 0.33 5.68
CA SER A 32 -2.41 0.16 6.94
C SER A 32 -3.75 -0.56 6.75
N MET A 33 -4.02 -1.07 5.55
CA MET A 33 -5.31 -1.66 5.15
C MET A 33 -6.53 -0.73 5.30
N GLY A 34 -6.32 0.55 5.60
CA GLY A 34 -7.37 1.58 5.61
C GLY A 34 -7.79 2.01 4.20
N LYS A 35 -8.89 2.77 4.11
CA LYS A 35 -9.47 3.21 2.84
C LYS A 35 -8.45 3.90 1.92
N ASP A 36 -7.62 4.79 2.45
CA ASP A 36 -6.72 5.62 1.65
C ASP A 36 -5.55 4.79 1.12
N SER A 37 -4.95 3.95 1.97
CA SER A 37 -3.83 3.10 1.58
C SER A 37 -4.27 1.96 0.66
N ASN A 38 -5.53 1.51 0.73
CA ASN A 38 -6.12 0.61 -0.27
C ASN A 38 -6.31 1.28 -1.64
N VAL A 39 -6.74 2.56 -1.67
CA VAL A 39 -6.80 3.34 -2.92
C VAL A 39 -5.39 3.47 -3.53
N LEU A 40 -4.36 3.66 -2.70
CA LEU A 40 -2.97 3.69 -3.16
C LEU A 40 -2.50 2.36 -3.77
N ILE A 41 -2.87 1.21 -3.20
CA ILE A 41 -2.57 -0.11 -3.80
C ILE A 41 -3.17 -0.23 -5.20
N TRP A 42 -4.44 0.17 -5.36
CA TRP A 42 -5.09 0.15 -6.66
C TRP A 42 -4.45 1.13 -7.66
N LEU A 43 -4.13 2.36 -7.23
CA LEU A 43 -3.45 3.35 -8.07
C LEU A 43 -2.04 2.91 -8.47
N ALA A 44 -1.28 2.32 -7.55
CA ALA A 44 0.04 1.76 -7.83
C ALA A 44 -0.06 0.61 -8.85
N SER A 45 -0.97 -0.33 -8.62
CA SER A 45 -1.26 -1.41 -9.57
C SER A 45 -1.61 -0.87 -10.95
N LYS A 46 -2.48 0.14 -11.04
CA LYS A 46 -2.84 0.80 -12.30
C LYS A 46 -1.64 1.50 -12.95
N ALA A 47 -0.82 2.21 -12.17
CA ALA A 47 0.34 2.93 -12.67
C ALA A 47 1.38 2.01 -13.33
N PHE A 48 1.51 0.78 -12.85
CA PHE A 48 2.48 -0.21 -13.35
C PHE A 48 1.82 -1.46 -13.95
N PHE A 49 0.67 -1.28 -14.62
CA PHE A 49 0.05 -2.31 -15.47
C PHE A 49 -0.28 -3.62 -14.73
N GLY A 50 -0.91 -3.50 -13.56
CA GLY A 50 -1.33 -4.63 -12.73
C GLY A 50 -0.26 -5.13 -11.76
N ARG A 51 0.82 -4.36 -11.55
CA ARG A 51 1.94 -4.74 -10.68
C ARG A 51 2.21 -3.63 -9.65
N VAL A 52 2.77 -4.00 -8.51
CA VAL A 52 3.34 -3.05 -7.55
C VAL A 52 4.84 -3.33 -7.47
N PRO A 53 5.69 -2.58 -8.20
CA PRO A 53 7.10 -2.93 -8.42
C PRO A 53 8.03 -2.57 -7.24
N PHE A 54 7.45 -2.27 -6.08
CA PHE A 54 8.18 -1.90 -4.86
C PHE A 54 7.54 -2.56 -3.64
N PRO A 55 8.30 -2.73 -2.55
CA PRO A 55 7.77 -3.28 -1.32
C PRO A 55 6.62 -2.46 -0.73
N VAL A 56 5.66 -3.17 -0.15
CA VAL A 56 4.59 -2.60 0.66
C VAL A 56 4.92 -2.91 2.12
N LEU A 57 4.96 -1.90 2.98
CA LEU A 57 5.32 -2.05 4.39
C LEU A 57 4.08 -1.99 5.26
N HIS A 58 3.82 -3.03 6.02
CA HIS A 58 2.78 -3.06 7.03
C HIS A 58 3.41 -3.13 8.43
N ILE A 59 3.00 -2.21 9.31
CA ILE A 59 3.38 -2.21 10.72
C ILE A 59 2.24 -2.90 11.48
N ASP A 60 2.50 -4.12 11.93
CA ASP A 60 1.54 -4.96 12.63
C ASP A 60 1.60 -4.63 14.13
N THR A 61 0.47 -4.13 14.65
CA THR A 61 0.32 -3.76 16.06
C THR A 61 -0.03 -4.94 16.94
N THR A 62 -0.34 -6.11 16.37
CA THR A 62 -0.89 -7.30 17.03
C THR A 62 -2.30 -7.12 17.62
N TYR A 63 -2.96 -5.99 17.33
CA TYR A 63 -4.33 -5.66 17.75
C TYR A 63 -5.31 -5.54 16.58
N GLU A 64 -4.94 -6.07 15.41
CA GLU A 64 -5.79 -6.01 14.22
C GLU A 64 -6.94 -7.00 14.29
N PHE A 65 -8.07 -6.62 13.68
CA PHE A 65 -9.20 -7.52 13.56
C PHE A 65 -8.85 -8.72 12.66
N PRO A 66 -9.32 -9.95 12.97
CA PRO A 66 -9.09 -11.12 12.12
C PRO A 66 -9.47 -10.89 10.65
N GLU A 67 -10.57 -10.17 10.40
CA GLU A 67 -11.06 -9.84 9.07
C GLU A 67 -10.08 -8.91 8.30
N MET A 68 -9.32 -8.06 9.00
CA MET A 68 -8.26 -7.25 8.38
C MET A 68 -7.11 -8.15 7.93
N LEU A 69 -6.72 -9.12 8.75
CA LEU A 69 -5.67 -10.08 8.38
C LEU A 69 -6.10 -10.93 7.18
N GLU A 70 -7.35 -11.41 7.17
CA GLU A 70 -7.90 -12.13 6.00
C GLU A 70 -7.87 -11.28 4.73
N PHE A 71 -8.29 -10.01 4.84
CA PHE A 71 -8.19 -9.05 3.73
C PHE A 71 -6.74 -8.81 3.31
N ARG A 72 -5.80 -8.75 4.26
CA ARG A 72 -4.36 -8.58 4.00
C ARG A 72 -3.83 -9.69 3.12
N GLU A 73 -4.12 -10.94 3.49
CA GLU A 73 -3.67 -12.13 2.77
C GLU A 73 -4.31 -12.18 1.38
N TRP A 74 -5.62 -11.91 1.28
CA TRP A 74 -6.31 -11.82 -0.01
C TRP A 74 -5.70 -10.75 -0.92
N ALA A 75 -5.52 -9.52 -0.43
CA ALA A 75 -5.01 -8.41 -1.22
C ALA A 75 -3.55 -8.65 -1.65
N THR A 76 -2.73 -9.22 -0.75
CA THR A 76 -1.35 -9.60 -1.05
C THR A 76 -1.28 -10.61 -2.18
N ALA A 77 -2.12 -11.65 -2.15
CA ALA A 77 -2.20 -12.64 -3.23
C ALA A 77 -2.75 -12.04 -4.54
N HIS A 78 -3.84 -11.26 -4.44
CA HIS A 78 -4.52 -10.67 -5.61
C HIS A 78 -3.62 -9.70 -6.38
N TYR A 79 -2.96 -8.78 -5.68
CA TYR A 79 -2.08 -7.77 -6.28
C TYR A 79 -0.62 -8.24 -6.39
N LYS A 80 -0.30 -9.46 -5.93
CA LYS A 80 1.06 -10.03 -5.89
C LYS A 80 2.04 -9.09 -5.19
N LEU A 81 1.65 -8.60 -4.01
CA LEU A 81 2.42 -7.61 -3.27
C LEU A 81 3.69 -8.24 -2.69
N ASN A 82 4.81 -7.52 -2.78
CA ASN A 82 5.96 -7.78 -1.92
C ASN A 82 5.71 -7.15 -0.55
N LEU A 83 4.92 -7.84 0.28
CA LEU A 83 4.53 -7.37 1.61
C LEU A 83 5.66 -7.63 2.62
N ILE A 84 6.11 -6.56 3.26
CA ILE A 84 7.00 -6.59 4.42
C ILE A 84 6.16 -6.29 5.65
N VAL A 85 6.12 -7.23 6.59
CA VAL A 85 5.47 -7.03 7.90
C VAL A 85 6.53 -6.77 8.96
N LYS A 86 6.30 -5.75 9.80
CA LYS A 86 7.16 -5.43 10.94
C LYS A 86 6.33 -5.22 12.20
N ILE A 87 6.80 -5.81 13.29
CA ILE A 87 6.26 -5.62 14.64
C ILE A 87 7.32 -4.86 15.45
N ASN A 88 6.89 -3.89 16.25
CA ASN A 88 7.78 -3.23 17.20
C ASN A 88 7.84 -4.02 18.51
N GLU A 89 8.70 -5.04 18.53
CA GLU A 89 8.90 -5.93 19.67
C GLU A 89 9.34 -5.19 20.94
N GLU A 90 10.14 -4.12 20.81
CA GLU A 90 10.59 -3.32 21.94
C GLU A 90 9.45 -2.51 22.57
N ALA A 91 8.59 -1.90 21.75
CA ALA A 91 7.40 -1.21 22.25
C ALA A 91 6.45 -2.19 22.95
N ARG A 92 6.25 -3.37 22.35
CA ARG A 92 5.41 -4.43 22.93
C ARG A 92 5.94 -4.92 24.27
N ALA A 93 7.26 -5.14 24.38
CA ALA A 93 7.90 -5.54 25.64
C ALA A 93 7.75 -4.48 26.75
N ARG A 94 7.62 -3.21 26.38
CA ARG A 94 7.33 -2.10 27.30
C ARG A 94 5.84 -1.91 27.61
N GLY A 95 4.96 -2.75 27.06
CA GLY A 95 3.50 -2.63 27.24
C GLY A 95 2.89 -1.45 26.49
N ILE A 96 3.54 -0.98 25.42
CA ILE A 96 3.04 0.09 24.55
C ILE A 96 2.34 -0.58 23.36
N GLY A 97 1.02 -0.36 23.24
CA GLY A 97 0.14 -0.87 22.19
C GLY A 97 -0.99 0.11 21.92
#